data_AF-A0A091BKP8-F1
#
_entry.id   AF-A0A091BKP8-F1
#
_cell.length_a   1.000
_cell.length_b   1.000
_cell.length_c   1.000
_cell.angle_alpha   90.00
_cell.angle_beta   90.00
_cell.angle_gamma   90.00
#
_symmetry.space_group_name_H-M   'P 1'
#
loop_
_entity.id
_entity.type
_entity.pdbx_description
1 polymer ?
#
loop_
_entity_poly.entity_id
_entity_poly.type
_entity_poly.pdbx_seq_one_letter_code
_entity_poly.pdbx_strand_id
1 'polypeptide(L)'
;MRRLSIPALFSLALLSAEPGLAVPPADAPAAIVGDDPGAGPDDDDIRNIPGPLQGTWRLVHAADRTDAPLMRFTLHHDHGATIAQGELLMYPPFCATVAGGPPGSEHDCELAFESMEFSAIEVDCVQLHAVFHPTADGLPHHLELRLSQGRLVGHYRSDDGEIRVPVIASPPPK
;
A
#
# COMPACT_ATOMS: atom_id res chain seq x y z
N MET A 1 36.02 -43.79 -12.30
CA MET A 1 35.68 -44.24 -13.68
C MET A 1 34.47 -45.16 -13.61
N ARG A 2 33.32 -44.73 -14.15
CA ARG A 2 32.30 -45.59 -14.80
C ARG A 2 31.23 -44.68 -15.39
N ARG A 3 31.23 -44.63 -16.73
CA ARG A 3 30.20 -44.02 -17.57
C ARG A 3 28.97 -44.93 -17.57
N LEU A 4 27.78 -44.36 -17.65
CA LEU A 4 26.64 -44.98 -18.33
C LEU A 4 25.76 -43.87 -18.92
N SER A 5 25.93 -43.68 -20.22
CA SER A 5 24.96 -43.08 -21.14
C SER A 5 23.92 -44.14 -21.51
N ILE A 6 22.68 -43.74 -21.82
CA ILE A 6 21.73 -44.44 -22.73
C ILE A 6 20.50 -43.50 -22.98
N PRO A 7 19.80 -43.62 -24.13
CA PRO A 7 19.54 -42.50 -25.03
C PRO A 7 18.05 -42.08 -25.17
N ALA A 8 17.88 -41.10 -26.06
CA ALA A 8 16.68 -40.45 -26.55
C ALA A 8 15.62 -41.38 -27.21
N LEU A 9 14.36 -40.97 -27.11
CA LEU A 9 13.23 -41.25 -28.03
C LEU A 9 12.31 -40.00 -27.95
N PHE A 10 12.28 -39.09 -28.92
CA PHE A 10 11.55 -39.12 -30.19
C PHE A 10 10.09 -39.58 -30.06
N SER A 11 9.15 -38.64 -30.13
CA SER A 11 7.76 -38.91 -30.53
C SER A 11 7.22 -37.73 -31.32
N LEU A 12 6.82 -38.06 -32.56
CA LEU A 12 6.20 -37.19 -33.55
C LEU A 12 4.74 -36.87 -33.20
N ALA A 13 4.38 -35.64 -33.53
CA ALA A 13 3.14 -35.16 -34.14
C ALA A 13 1.79 -35.83 -33.78
N LEU A 14 0.86 -34.98 -33.33
CA LEU A 14 -0.50 -35.01 -33.87
C LEU A 14 -0.93 -33.60 -34.28
N LEU A 15 -1.09 -33.46 -35.60
CA LEU A 15 -1.75 -32.37 -36.29
C LEU A 15 -3.26 -32.62 -36.14
N SER A 16 -3.96 -31.80 -35.34
CA SER A 16 -5.41 -31.76 -35.31
C SER A 16 -5.89 -30.50 -36.01
N ALA A 17 -6.65 -30.71 -37.08
CA ALA A 17 -7.33 -29.70 -37.87
C ALA A 17 -8.74 -29.44 -37.32
N GLU A 18 -9.08 -28.14 -37.27
CA GLU A 18 -10.43 -27.54 -37.44
C GLU A 18 -11.48 -27.75 -36.32
N PRO A 19 -12.41 -26.79 -36.06
CA PRO A 19 -13.01 -25.84 -37.02
C PRO A 19 -12.99 -24.36 -36.62
N GLY A 20 -13.24 -23.52 -37.63
CA GLY A 20 -13.32 -22.07 -37.52
C GLY A 20 -14.34 -21.59 -36.47
N LEU A 21 -13.84 -20.84 -35.51
CA LEU A 21 -14.64 -19.91 -34.72
C LEU A 21 -14.93 -18.69 -35.59
N ALA A 22 -16.19 -18.53 -35.96
CA ALA A 22 -16.72 -17.30 -36.50
C ALA A 22 -16.39 -16.15 -35.51
N VAL A 23 -15.55 -15.22 -35.94
CA VAL A 23 -15.27 -13.99 -35.21
C VAL A 23 -16.56 -13.16 -35.26
N PRO A 24 -17.22 -12.86 -34.13
CA PRO A 24 -18.29 -11.88 -34.15
C PRO A 24 -17.71 -10.54 -34.63
N PRO A 25 -18.44 -9.78 -35.47
CA PRO A 25 -17.96 -8.47 -35.91
C PRO A 25 -17.58 -7.66 -34.67
N ALA A 26 -16.38 -7.08 -34.70
CA ALA A 26 -15.93 -6.16 -33.67
C ALA A 26 -16.99 -5.07 -33.51
N ASP A 27 -17.61 -5.02 -32.33
CA ASP A 27 -18.38 -3.85 -31.92
C ASP A 27 -17.47 -2.64 -32.09
N ALA A 28 -17.90 -1.70 -32.94
CA ALA A 28 -17.25 -0.42 -33.06
C ALA A 28 -17.17 0.22 -31.67
N PRO A 29 -16.04 0.82 -31.27
CA PRO A 29 -15.96 1.46 -29.96
C PRO A 29 -17.10 2.46 -29.85
N ALA A 30 -17.96 2.25 -28.84
CA ALA A 30 -19.01 3.18 -28.50
C ALA A 30 -18.37 4.55 -28.27
N ALA A 31 -18.77 5.54 -29.07
CA ALA A 31 -18.34 6.92 -28.91
C ALA A 31 -18.59 7.35 -27.46
N ILE A 32 -17.51 7.63 -26.74
CA ILE A 32 -17.59 8.18 -25.39
C ILE A 32 -18.19 9.57 -25.55
N VAL A 33 -19.41 9.75 -25.05
CA VAL A 33 -20.06 11.06 -24.96
C VAL A 33 -19.23 11.89 -23.97
N GLY A 34 -18.36 12.75 -24.51
CA GLY A 34 -17.42 13.56 -23.75
C GLY A 34 -16.19 14.03 -24.51
N ASP A 35 -15.96 13.56 -25.75
CA ASP A 35 -14.91 14.10 -26.62
C ASP A 35 -15.29 15.53 -27.03
N ASP A 36 -14.73 16.54 -26.37
CA ASP A 36 -14.79 17.93 -26.82
C ASP A 36 -13.81 18.07 -27.99
N PRO A 37 -14.29 18.21 -29.24
CA PRO A 37 -13.43 18.34 -30.40
C PRO A 37 -12.59 19.63 -30.40
N GLY A 38 -12.77 20.51 -29.41
CA GLY A 38 -11.94 21.69 -29.13
C GLY A 38 -10.86 21.50 -28.07
N ALA A 39 -10.76 20.35 -27.41
CA ALA A 39 -9.63 20.04 -26.55
C ALA A 39 -8.37 19.93 -27.43
N GLY A 40 -7.45 20.88 -27.27
CA GLY A 40 -6.12 20.80 -27.89
C GLY A 40 -5.38 19.54 -27.42
N PRO A 41 -4.26 19.17 -28.07
CA PRO A 41 -3.45 18.07 -27.57
C PRO A 41 -3.14 18.29 -26.08
N ASP A 42 -3.30 17.27 -25.25
CA ASP A 42 -2.99 17.25 -23.82
C ASP A 42 -1.46 17.36 -23.55
N ASP A 43 -0.73 18.07 -24.40
CA ASP A 43 0.72 18.28 -24.32
C ASP A 43 1.13 19.07 -23.06
N ASP A 44 0.17 19.75 -22.43
CA ASP A 44 0.32 20.47 -21.17
C ASP A 44 -0.24 19.70 -19.95
N ASP A 45 -0.70 18.45 -20.12
CA ASP A 45 -1.06 17.59 -18.98
C ASP A 45 0.23 17.18 -18.26
N ILE A 46 0.68 18.04 -17.34
CA ILE A 46 1.79 17.75 -16.43
C ILE A 46 1.32 16.62 -15.53
N ARG A 47 1.56 15.39 -15.97
CA ARG A 47 1.37 14.20 -15.16
C ARG A 47 2.35 14.27 -14.00
N ASN A 48 1.84 14.63 -12.82
CA ASN A 48 2.64 14.58 -11.60
C ASN A 48 3.22 13.17 -11.44
N ILE A 49 4.55 13.08 -11.51
CA ILE A 49 5.25 11.81 -11.34
C ILE A 49 5.10 11.44 -9.86
N PRO A 50 4.60 10.24 -9.53
CA PRO A 50 4.45 9.83 -8.14
C PRO A 50 5.81 9.72 -7.45
N GLY A 51 5.87 10.18 -6.21
CA GLY A 51 7.00 10.04 -5.33
C GLY A 51 7.19 8.61 -4.83
N PRO A 52 8.33 8.29 -4.20
CA PRO A 52 8.66 6.94 -3.76
C PRO A 52 7.76 6.43 -2.62
N LEU A 53 7.02 7.31 -1.96
CA LEU A 53 6.10 6.98 -0.86
C LEU A 53 4.64 6.88 -1.31
N GLN A 54 4.34 7.20 -2.57
CA GLN A 54 2.99 7.15 -3.13
C GLN A 54 2.36 5.77 -2.96
N GLY A 55 1.09 5.75 -2.57
CA GLY A 55 0.24 4.55 -2.61
C GLY A 55 -0.25 4.10 -1.25
N THR A 56 -0.79 2.89 -1.21
CA THR A 56 -1.38 2.30 -0.01
C THR A 56 -0.38 1.41 0.71
N TRP A 57 -0.36 1.55 2.03
CA TRP A 57 0.55 0.88 2.95
C TRP A 57 -0.26 0.21 4.05
N ARG A 58 0.21 -0.97 4.46
CA ARG A 58 -0.32 -1.75 5.57
C ARG A 58 0.74 -1.82 6.64
N LEU A 59 0.43 -1.33 7.83
CA LEU A 59 1.32 -1.22 8.97
C LEU A 59 1.06 -2.34 9.98
N VAL A 60 2.13 -2.99 10.41
CA VAL A 60 2.12 -4.08 11.39
C VAL A 60 3.14 -3.82 12.49
N HIS A 61 2.95 -4.47 13.63
CA HIS A 61 3.98 -4.50 14.67
C HIS A 61 5.22 -5.27 14.18
N ALA A 62 6.42 -4.72 14.35
CA ALA A 62 7.64 -5.32 13.80
C ALA A 62 7.98 -6.70 14.40
N ALA A 63 7.55 -6.97 15.63
CA ALA A 63 7.75 -8.25 16.31
C ALA A 63 6.56 -9.23 16.19
N ASP A 64 5.44 -8.82 15.58
CA ASP A 64 4.27 -9.70 15.46
C ASP A 64 4.50 -10.76 14.38
N ARG A 65 4.35 -12.02 14.76
CA ARG A 65 4.50 -13.18 13.86
C ARG A 65 3.21 -13.56 13.15
N THR A 66 2.07 -13.09 13.66
CA THR A 66 0.77 -13.33 13.03
C THR A 66 0.56 -12.43 11.83
N ASP A 67 1.37 -11.37 11.70
CA ASP A 67 1.23 -10.34 10.68
C ASP A 67 -0.21 -9.79 10.72
N ALA A 68 -0.69 -9.36 11.89
CA ALA A 68 -1.98 -8.71 12.02
C ALA A 68 -1.82 -7.21 11.68
N PRO A 69 -2.64 -6.64 10.77
CA PRO A 69 -2.58 -5.21 10.46
C PRO A 69 -3.01 -4.39 11.68
N LEU A 70 -2.21 -3.40 12.04
CA LEU A 70 -2.55 -2.37 13.02
C LEU A 70 -3.25 -1.20 12.35
N MET A 71 -2.79 -0.83 11.15
CA MET A 71 -3.30 0.31 10.38
C MET A 71 -3.12 0.06 8.89
N ARG A 72 -3.97 0.64 8.07
CA ARG A 72 -3.75 0.86 6.63
C ARG A 72 -3.76 2.36 6.37
N PHE A 73 -2.89 2.86 5.52
CA PHE A 73 -2.91 4.26 5.13
C PHE A 73 -2.58 4.43 3.65
N THR A 74 -3.09 5.49 3.04
CA THR A 74 -2.83 5.86 1.65
C THR A 74 -2.16 7.21 1.61
N LEU A 75 -1.07 7.32 0.84
CA LEU A 75 -0.31 8.55 0.64
C LEU A 75 -0.44 9.03 -0.80
N HIS A 76 -0.73 10.32 -0.93
CA HIS A 76 -0.60 11.12 -2.15
C HIS A 76 0.64 11.99 -2.01
N HIS A 77 1.71 11.61 -2.72
CA HIS A 77 3.03 12.21 -2.64
C HIS A 77 3.62 12.33 -4.03
N ASP A 78 3.84 13.55 -4.50
CA ASP A 78 4.47 13.82 -5.78
C ASP A 78 6.00 13.75 -5.68
N HIS A 79 6.66 13.42 -6.80
CA HIS A 79 8.11 13.31 -6.85
C HIS A 79 8.79 14.64 -6.54
N GLY A 80 9.62 14.65 -5.49
CA GLY A 80 10.33 15.84 -5.01
C GLY A 80 9.52 16.73 -4.06
N ALA A 81 8.25 16.43 -3.79
CA ALA A 81 7.47 17.15 -2.79
C ALA A 81 7.97 16.84 -1.38
N THR A 82 7.97 17.83 -0.50
CA THR A 82 8.31 17.68 0.92
C THR A 82 7.08 17.53 1.81
N ILE A 83 5.89 17.65 1.23
CA ILE A 83 4.59 17.52 1.89
C ILE A 83 3.79 16.47 1.11
N ALA A 84 3.05 15.64 1.84
CA ALA A 84 2.12 14.69 1.27
C ALA A 84 0.72 14.86 1.90
N GLN A 85 -0.27 14.24 1.29
CA GLN A 85 -1.62 14.10 1.83
C GLN A 85 -1.93 12.62 2.02
N GLY A 86 -2.88 12.31 2.90
CA GLY A 86 -3.24 10.92 3.10
C GLY A 86 -4.35 10.70 4.11
N GLU A 87 -4.91 9.51 4.01
CA GLU A 87 -5.91 8.98 4.92
C GLU A 87 -5.39 7.69 5.57
N LEU A 88 -5.94 7.35 6.71
CA LEU A 88 -5.61 6.16 7.46
C LEU A 88 -6.85 5.50 8.03
N LEU A 89 -6.76 4.20 8.22
CA LEU A 89 -7.75 3.35 8.83
C LEU A 89 -7.06 2.49 9.88
N MET A 90 -7.55 2.54 11.12
CA MET A 90 -7.02 1.74 12.22
C MET A 90 -7.84 0.45 12.38
N TYR A 91 -7.15 -0.66 12.67
CA TYR A 91 -7.78 -1.96 12.89
C TYR A 91 -7.63 -2.39 14.36
N PRO A 92 -8.59 -3.12 14.93
CA PRO A 92 -8.32 -3.93 16.11
C PRO A 92 -7.21 -4.93 15.77
N PRO A 93 -6.17 -5.10 16.60
CA PRO A 93 -6.06 -4.70 18.01
C PRO A 93 -5.10 -3.51 18.21
N PHE A 94 -5.19 -2.43 17.43
CA PHE A 94 -4.27 -1.27 17.51
C PHE A 94 -4.06 -0.81 18.95
N CYS A 95 -5.13 -0.50 19.68
CA CYS A 95 -5.04 0.02 21.05
C CYS A 95 -4.40 -0.97 22.03
N ALA A 96 -4.75 -2.25 21.95
CA ALA A 96 -4.13 -3.30 22.74
C ALA A 96 -2.63 -3.42 22.46
N THR A 97 -2.24 -3.37 21.18
CA THR A 97 -0.84 -3.51 20.77
C THR A 97 -0.02 -2.28 21.19
N VAL A 98 -0.61 -1.10 21.06
CA VAL A 98 -0.04 0.20 21.42
C VAL A 98 0.12 0.36 22.93
N ALA A 99 -0.84 -0.13 23.73
CA ALA A 99 -0.76 -0.17 25.19
C ALA A 99 0.23 -1.23 25.74
N GLY A 100 0.96 -1.94 24.88
CA GLY A 100 1.87 -3.02 25.29
C GLY A 100 1.14 -4.28 25.78
N GLY A 101 -0.17 -4.38 25.54
CA GLY A 101 -0.97 -5.54 25.83
C GLY A 101 -0.70 -6.70 24.86
N PRO A 102 -1.00 -7.95 25.26
CA PRO A 102 -0.92 -9.07 24.34
C PRO A 102 -1.90 -8.88 23.17
N PRO A 103 -1.54 -9.29 21.93
CA PRO A 103 -2.45 -9.27 20.80
C PRO A 103 -3.77 -9.97 21.14
N GLY A 104 -4.89 -9.28 20.95
CA GLY A 104 -6.23 -9.82 21.24
C GLY A 104 -6.83 -9.46 22.60
N SER A 105 -6.23 -8.57 23.41
CA SER A 105 -6.93 -7.98 24.56
C SER A 105 -8.01 -7.00 24.09
N GLU A 106 -9.20 -7.07 24.70
CA GLU A 106 -10.41 -6.27 24.38
C GLU A 106 -10.29 -4.80 24.82
N HIS A 107 -9.24 -4.09 24.39
CA HIS A 107 -9.25 -2.63 24.46
C HIS A 107 -9.90 -2.13 23.17
N ASP A 108 -11.19 -1.83 23.27
CA ASP A 108 -11.96 -1.21 22.19
C ASP A 108 -11.29 0.12 21.83
N CYS A 109 -10.70 0.19 20.64
CA CYS A 109 -10.47 1.48 20.02
C CYS A 109 -11.84 1.99 19.61
N GLU A 110 -12.34 3.03 20.26
CA GLU A 110 -13.59 3.69 19.90
C GLU A 110 -13.60 4.13 18.42
N LEU A 111 -12.42 4.36 17.84
CA LEU A 111 -12.20 4.74 16.44
C LEU A 111 -11.72 3.59 15.52
N ALA A 112 -11.82 2.32 15.95
CA ALA A 112 -11.51 1.21 15.06
C ALA A 112 -12.45 1.23 13.86
N PHE A 113 -11.87 1.03 12.67
CA PHE A 113 -12.58 1.01 11.37
C PHE A 113 -13.14 2.34 10.88
N GLU A 114 -12.83 3.47 11.52
CA GLU A 114 -13.12 4.80 10.97
C GLU A 114 -11.91 5.30 10.16
N SER A 115 -12.18 5.82 8.96
CA SER A 115 -11.16 6.50 8.15
C SER A 115 -10.91 7.88 8.73
N MET A 116 -9.65 8.27 8.87
CA MET A 116 -9.22 9.58 9.36
C MET A 116 -8.16 10.17 8.45
N GLU A 117 -8.09 11.49 8.37
CA GLU A 117 -7.02 12.18 7.66
C GLU A 117 -5.79 12.35 8.56
N PHE A 118 -4.61 12.29 7.97
CA PHE A 118 -3.42 12.80 8.66
C PHE A 118 -3.54 14.33 8.78
N SER A 119 -3.21 14.85 9.96
CA SER A 119 -3.17 16.28 10.21
C SER A 119 -1.93 16.94 9.59
N ALA A 120 -0.85 16.19 9.45
CA ALA A 120 0.35 16.63 8.73
C ALA A 120 1.12 15.42 8.19
N ILE A 121 1.73 15.55 7.01
CA ILE A 121 2.68 14.59 6.47
C ILE A 121 3.86 15.33 5.86
N GLU A 122 5.01 15.19 6.49
CA GLU A 122 6.29 15.71 6.00
C GLU A 122 7.12 14.57 5.44
N VAL A 123 7.79 14.84 4.32
CA VAL A 123 8.70 13.90 3.66
C VAL A 123 10.05 14.55 3.49
N ASP A 124 11.07 13.95 4.11
CA ASP A 124 12.47 14.30 3.90
C ASP A 124 13.19 13.12 3.23
N CYS A 125 13.55 13.29 1.96
CA CYS A 125 14.16 12.28 1.10
C CYS A 125 13.35 10.97 1.02
N VAL A 126 13.57 10.07 1.97
CA VAL A 126 12.95 8.74 2.07
C VAL A 126 12.31 8.51 3.44
N GLN A 127 12.18 9.56 4.25
CA GLN A 127 11.64 9.52 5.60
C GLN A 127 10.28 10.21 5.63
N LEU A 128 9.30 9.50 6.17
CA LEU A 128 7.93 9.92 6.41
C LEU A 128 7.79 10.33 7.88
N HIS A 129 7.26 11.52 8.11
CA HIS A 129 6.78 11.98 9.40
C HIS A 129 5.31 12.33 9.26
N ALA A 130 4.43 11.49 9.80
CA ALA A 130 2.98 11.73 9.75
C ALA A 130 2.41 11.95 11.15
N VAL A 131 1.48 12.90 11.28
CA VAL A 131 0.79 13.25 12.52
C VAL A 131 -0.71 13.02 12.37
N PHE A 132 -1.34 12.42 13.37
CA PHE A 132 -2.78 12.17 13.42
C PHE A 132 -3.26 12.14 14.87
N HIS A 133 -4.58 12.21 15.09
CA HIS A 133 -5.19 12.34 16.42
C HIS A 133 -6.22 11.22 16.62
N PRO A 134 -5.78 9.99 16.94
CA PRO A 134 -6.61 8.78 16.95
C PRO A 134 -7.44 8.61 18.24
N THR A 135 -7.40 9.58 19.15
CA THR A 135 -8.01 9.50 20.48
C THR A 135 -8.85 10.73 20.74
N ALA A 136 -9.92 10.57 21.52
CA ALA A 136 -10.84 11.67 21.86
C ALA A 136 -10.19 12.77 22.72
N ASP A 137 -9.04 12.48 23.36
CA ASP A 137 -8.25 13.48 24.08
C ASP A 137 -7.57 14.50 23.14
N GLY A 138 -7.53 14.22 21.84
CA GLY A 138 -6.94 15.09 20.82
C GLY A 138 -5.42 15.15 20.87
N LEU A 139 -4.75 14.24 21.57
CA LEU A 139 -3.29 14.20 21.61
C LEU A 139 -2.71 13.79 20.24
N PRO A 140 -1.56 14.34 19.84
CA PRO A 140 -0.93 13.97 18.59
C PRO A 140 -0.23 12.61 18.70
N HIS A 141 -0.34 11.85 17.62
CA HIS A 141 0.35 10.57 17.43
C HIS A 141 1.18 10.66 16.17
N HIS A 142 2.35 10.03 16.20
CA HIS A 142 3.38 10.17 15.18
C HIS A 142 3.71 8.82 14.54
N LEU A 143 3.80 8.80 13.21
CA LEU A 143 4.48 7.77 12.45
C LEU A 143 5.78 8.33 11.90
N GLU A 144 6.89 7.79 12.36
CA GLU A 144 8.24 8.13 11.92
C GLU A 144 8.83 6.93 11.19
N LEU A 145 8.72 6.90 9.86
CA LEU A 145 9.09 5.74 9.05
C LEU A 145 10.13 6.11 7.98
N ARG A 146 11.01 5.16 7.64
CA ARG A 146 11.98 5.32 6.55
C ARG A 146 11.80 4.24 5.51
N LEU A 147 11.81 4.62 4.24
CA LEU A 147 11.80 3.67 3.13
C LEU A 147 13.12 2.91 3.08
N SER A 148 13.04 1.59 3.17
CA SER A 148 14.14 0.66 3.07
C SER A 148 13.66 -0.62 2.38
N GLN A 149 14.29 -0.97 1.26
CA GLN A 149 13.99 -2.21 0.52
C GLN A 149 12.49 -2.38 0.17
N GLY A 150 11.82 -1.29 -0.23
CA GLY A 150 10.39 -1.31 -0.60
C GLY A 150 9.43 -1.41 0.58
N ARG A 151 9.91 -1.20 1.81
CA ARG A 151 9.11 -1.15 3.04
C ARG A 151 9.39 0.13 3.80
N LEU A 152 8.42 0.60 4.57
CA LEU A 152 8.58 1.68 5.51
C LEU A 152 8.85 1.10 6.89
N VAL A 153 10.00 1.43 7.49
CA VAL A 153 10.44 0.86 8.77
C VAL A 153 10.67 1.99 9.76
N GLY A 154 10.15 1.86 10.97
CA GLY A 154 10.37 2.88 11.98
C GLY A 154 9.50 2.68 13.23
N HIS A 155 8.96 3.78 13.73
CA HIS A 155 8.21 3.78 14.98
C HIS A 155 6.88 4.51 14.86
N TYR A 156 5.91 3.97 15.59
CA TYR A 156 4.76 4.72 16.06
C TYR A 156 5.07 5.29 17.45
N ARG A 157 4.61 6.52 17.72
CA ARG A 157 4.80 7.20 19.02
C ARG A 157 3.55 7.97 19.42
N SER A 158 3.22 7.97 20.71
CA SER A 158 2.33 8.96 21.33
C SER A 158 3.14 10.18 21.77
N ASP A 159 2.53 11.36 21.76
CA ASP A 159 3.21 12.61 22.15
C ASP A 159 3.55 12.68 23.65
N ASP A 160 2.78 12.01 24.51
CA ASP A 160 3.12 11.85 25.94
C ASP A 160 4.43 11.07 26.18
N GLY A 161 4.98 10.44 25.12
CA GLY A 161 6.23 9.68 25.15
C GLY A 161 6.13 8.34 25.87
N GLU A 162 4.95 7.96 26.37
CA GLU A 162 4.74 6.69 27.07
C GLU A 162 4.77 5.52 26.09
N ILE A 163 4.37 5.76 24.85
CA ILE A 163 4.26 4.71 23.85
C ILE A 163 5.27 4.92 22.72
N ARG A 164 6.06 3.87 22.49
CA ARG A 164 6.94 3.75 21.32
C ARG A 164 6.94 2.32 20.82
N VAL A 165 6.35 2.12 19.65
CA VAL A 165 6.14 0.79 19.08
C VAL A 165 6.96 0.66 17.79
N PRO A 166 7.82 -0.36 17.65
CA PRO A 166 8.50 -0.62 16.39
C PRO A 166 7.50 -1.20 15.37
N VAL A 167 7.46 -0.60 14.19
CA VAL A 167 6.46 -0.93 13.17
C VAL A 167 7.11 -1.06 11.79
N ILE A 168 6.48 -1.86 10.95
CA ILE A 168 6.83 -2.03 9.54
C ILE A 168 5.57 -1.80 8.73
N ALA A 169 5.65 -0.96 7.71
CA ALA A 169 4.61 -0.82 6.71
C ALA A 169 5.08 -1.34 5.35
N SER A 170 4.23 -2.14 4.71
CA SER A 170 4.46 -2.72 3.39
C SER A 170 3.25 -2.51 2.50
N PRO A 171 3.39 -2.57 1.16
CA PRO A 171 2.23 -2.62 0.28
C PRO A 171 1.29 -3.78 0.69
N PRO A 172 -0.03 -3.62 0.56
CA PRO A 172 -0.97 -4.70 0.84
C PRO A 172 -0.72 -5.89 -0.10
N PRO A 173 -1.03 -7.13 0.34
CA PRO A 173 -0.98 -8.30 -0.54
C PRO A 173 -1.92 -8.10 -1.74
N LYS A 174 -1.50 -8.60 -2.90
CA LYS A 174 -2.30 -8.60 -4.14
C LYS A 174 -3.43 -9.61 -4.09
#